data_AF-A0A238KEQ6-F1
#
_entry.id   AF-A0A238KEQ6-F1
#
_cell.length_a   1.000
_cell.length_b   1.000
_cell.length_c   1.000
_cell.angle_alpha   90.00
_cell.angle_beta   90.00
_cell.angle_gamma   90.00
#
_symmetry.space_group_name_H-M   'P 1'
#
loop_
_entity.id
_entity.type
_entity.pdbx_description
1 polymer ?
#
loop_
_entity_poly.entity_id
_entity_poly.type
_entity_poly.pdbx_seq_one_letter_code
_entity_poly.pdbx_strand_id
1 'polypeptide(L)'
;MSGDPKVIEVLFAALRNELTAVSQYWLHYRREEDWGLGKMAKKNRAESIEEMEHADSLIQRIITLGGHPNLQKLNLLRIGQTVQ
;
A
#
# COMPACT_ATOMS: atom_id res chain seq x y z
N MET A 1 8.60 23.21 -6.15
CA MET A 1 9.91 22.91 -6.79
C MET A 1 9.66 21.90 -7.88
N SER A 2 10.30 21.98 -9.04
CA SER A 2 10.25 20.88 -10.02
C SER A 2 11.28 19.82 -9.61
N GLY A 3 10.85 18.60 -9.37
CA GLY A 3 11.73 17.47 -9.06
C GLY A 3 12.39 16.88 -10.31
N ASP A 4 13.42 16.05 -10.09
CA ASP A 4 14.01 15.22 -11.14
C ASP A 4 12.98 14.16 -11.60
N PRO A 5 12.70 14.04 -12.92
CA PRO A 5 11.77 13.04 -13.44
C PRO A 5 12.06 11.59 -12.99
N LYS A 6 13.33 11.20 -12.86
CA LYS A 6 13.71 9.85 -12.39
C LYS A 6 13.35 9.63 -10.93
N VAL A 7 13.48 10.66 -10.09
CA VAL A 7 13.06 10.59 -8.69
C VAL A 7 11.55 10.43 -8.61
N ILE A 8 10.80 11.19 -9.40
CA ILE A 8 9.33 11.08 -9.47
C ILE A 8 8.91 9.68 -9.93
N GLU A 9 9.60 9.09 -10.91
CA GLU A 9 9.33 7.72 -11.38
C GLU A 9 9.53 6.67 -10.27
N VAL A 10 10.62 6.77 -9.51
CA VAL A 10 10.86 5.88 -8.35
C VAL A 10 9.80 6.06 -7.27
N LEU A 11 9.39 7.30 -6.99
CA LEU A 11 8.30 7.58 -6.04
C LEU A 11 6.96 7.00 -6.50
N PHE A 12 6.67 7.00 -7.81
CA PHE A 12 5.48 6.32 -8.34
C PHE A 12 5.55 4.80 -8.17
N ALA A 13 6.72 4.19 -8.36
CA ALA A 13 6.90 2.77 -8.12
C ALA A 13 6.70 2.42 -6.63
N ALA A 14 7.25 3.24 -5.73
CA ALA A 14 7.03 3.10 -4.28
C ALA A 14 5.54 3.26 -3.93
N LEU A 15 4.86 4.30 -4.43
CA LEU A 15 3.43 4.51 -4.18
C LEU A 15 2.57 3.32 -4.63
N ARG A 16 2.91 2.72 -5.79
CA ARG A 16 2.22 1.52 -6.24
C ARG A 16 2.43 0.34 -5.28
N ASN A 17 3.63 0.18 -4.73
CA ASN A 17 3.91 -0.86 -3.76
C ASN A 17 3.08 -0.68 -2.50
N GLU A 18 3.03 0.54 -1.95
CA GLU A 18 2.24 0.80 -0.73
C GLU A 18 0.75 0.56 -0.95
N LEU A 19 0.16 1.07 -2.04
CA LEU A 19 -1.26 0.83 -2.31
C LEU A 19 -1.59 -0.65 -2.60
N THR A 20 -0.63 -1.40 -3.13
CA THR A 20 -0.74 -2.86 -3.27
C THR A 20 -0.71 -3.52 -1.88
N ALA A 21 0.20 -3.10 -1.00
CA ALA A 21 0.34 -3.61 0.36
C ALA A 21 -0.93 -3.31 1.19
N VAL A 22 -1.45 -2.08 1.12
CA VAL A 22 -2.74 -1.68 1.70
C VAL A 22 -3.83 -2.68 1.32
N SER A 23 -4.01 -2.92 0.03
CA SER A 23 -5.06 -3.81 -0.50
C SER A 23 -4.85 -5.26 -0.06
N GLN A 24 -3.60 -5.73 -0.05
CA GLN A 24 -3.25 -7.09 0.34
C GLN A 24 -3.50 -7.33 1.83
N TYR A 25 -2.97 -6.47 2.70
CA TYR A 25 -3.15 -6.58 4.14
C TYR A 25 -4.61 -6.42 4.55
N TRP A 26 -5.38 -5.56 3.88
CA TRP A 26 -6.80 -5.41 4.18
C TRP A 26 -7.59 -6.69 3.88
N LEU A 27 -7.29 -7.36 2.77
CA LEU A 27 -7.94 -8.62 2.44
C LEU A 27 -7.47 -9.76 3.33
N HIS A 28 -6.17 -9.83 3.69
CA HIS A 28 -5.68 -10.79 4.68
C HIS A 28 -6.34 -10.59 6.04
N TYR A 29 -6.46 -9.34 6.52
CA TYR A 29 -7.18 -9.01 7.75
C TYR A 29 -8.60 -9.61 7.76
N ARG A 30 -9.40 -9.37 6.72
CA ARG A 30 -10.79 -9.86 6.68
C ARG A 30 -10.89 -11.38 6.64
N ARG A 31 -9.95 -12.04 5.97
CA ARG A 31 -9.91 -13.51 5.94
C ARG A 31 -9.50 -14.09 7.27
N GLU A 32 -8.50 -13.52 7.92
CA GLU A 32 -8.05 -13.96 9.24
C GLU A 32 -9.11 -13.71 10.31
N GLU A 33 -9.88 -12.62 10.19
CA GLU A 33 -11.04 -12.35 11.03
C GLU A 33 -12.12 -13.43 10.86
N ASP A 34 -12.46 -13.79 9.62
CA ASP A 34 -13.39 -14.88 9.29
C ASP A 34 -12.91 -16.24 9.81
N TRP A 35 -11.60 -16.51 9.74
CA TRP A 35 -10.98 -17.74 10.27
C TRP A 35 -10.85 -17.77 11.80
N GLY A 36 -11.28 -16.73 12.51
CA GLY A 36 -11.16 -16.65 13.97
C GLY A 36 -9.74 -16.36 14.48
N LEU A 37 -8.81 -15.93 13.61
CA LEU A 37 -7.42 -15.64 13.93
C LEU A 37 -7.23 -14.19 14.40
N GLY A 38 -7.96 -13.80 15.44
CA GLY A 38 -8.08 -12.39 15.85
C GLY A 38 -6.76 -11.64 16.10
N LYS A 39 -5.71 -12.32 16.58
CA LYS A 39 -4.38 -11.69 16.76
C LYS A 39 -3.72 -11.32 15.43
N MET A 40 -3.79 -12.19 14.44
CA MET A 40 -3.24 -11.95 13.10
C MET A 40 -4.07 -10.88 12.38
N ALA A 41 -5.40 -11.01 12.44
CA ALA A 41 -6.33 -10.04 11.89
C ALA A 41 -6.06 -8.62 12.42
N LYS A 42 -5.89 -8.47 13.74
CA LYS A 42 -5.56 -7.18 14.36
C LYS A 42 -4.23 -6.63 13.85
N LYS A 43 -3.21 -7.49 13.69
CA LYS A 43 -1.91 -7.08 13.16
C LYS A 43 -2.04 -6.61 11.72
N ASN A 44 -2.58 -7.42 10.82
CA ASN A 44 -2.70 -7.07 9.40
C ASN A 44 -3.60 -5.84 9.16
N ARG A 45 -4.61 -5.61 10.01
CA ARG A 45 -5.37 -4.36 9.99
C ARG A 45 -4.49 -3.15 10.32
N ALA A 46 -3.61 -3.25 11.33
CA ALA A 46 -2.70 -2.18 11.70
C ALA A 46 -1.67 -1.91 10.58
N GLU A 47 -1.05 -2.97 10.04
CA GLU A 47 -0.10 -2.86 8.92
C GLU A 47 -0.77 -2.20 7.70
N SER A 48 -1.98 -2.60 7.33
CA SER A 48 -2.72 -1.97 6.22
C SER A 48 -2.91 -0.47 6.41
N ILE A 49 -3.16 -0.01 7.64
CA ILE A 49 -3.33 1.41 7.96
C ILE A 49 -1.97 2.13 7.91
N GLU A 50 -0.91 1.52 8.43
CA GLU A 50 0.45 2.08 8.35
C GLU A 50 0.89 2.29 6.89
N GLU A 51 0.63 1.34 6.00
CA GLU A 51 0.93 1.52 4.57
C GLU A 51 0.06 2.60 3.89
N MET A 52 -1.14 2.90 4.42
CA MET A 52 -1.92 4.06 3.95
C MET A 52 -1.24 5.38 4.32
N GLU A 53 -0.60 5.46 5.49
CA GLU A 53 0.16 6.64 5.93
C GLU A 53 1.44 6.82 5.10
N HIS A 54 2.12 5.72 4.76
CA HIS A 54 3.24 5.73 3.81
C HIS A 54 2.81 6.20 2.41
N ALA A 55 1.69 5.68 1.91
CA ALA A 55 1.13 6.09 0.62
C ALA A 55 0.78 7.59 0.59
N ASP A 56 0.18 8.12 1.65
CA ASP A 56 -0.14 9.55 1.76
C ASP A 56 1.13 10.42 1.73
N SER A 57 2.16 10.03 2.49
CA SER A 57 3.45 10.72 2.50
C SER A 57 4.11 10.76 1.11
N LEU A 58 4.03 9.65 0.35
CA LEU A 58 4.53 9.57 -1.02
C LEU A 58 3.72 10.47 -1.97
N ILE A 59 2.39 10.45 -1.88
CA ILE A 59 1.50 11.32 -2.68
C ILE A 59 1.85 12.79 -2.44
N GLN A 60 1.97 13.20 -1.17
CA GLN A 60 2.34 14.57 -0.82
C GLN A 60 3.70 14.94 -1.42
N ARG A 61 4.68 14.04 -1.34
CA ARG A 61 6.03 14.29 -1.87
C ARG A 61 6.02 14.42 -3.40
N ILE A 62 5.30 13.55 -4.09
CA ILE A 62 5.13 13.60 -5.54
C ILE A 62 4.53 14.96 -5.96
N ILE A 63 3.44 15.37 -5.33
CA ILE A 63 2.74 16.63 -5.64
C ILE A 63 3.68 17.82 -5.42
N THR A 64 4.43 17.81 -4.31
CA THR A 64 5.41 18.86 -3.98
C THR A 64 6.50 19.02 -5.05
N LEU A 65 6.87 17.91 -5.71
CA LEU A 65 7.84 17.86 -6.80
C LEU A 65 7.22 18.16 -8.19
N GLY A 66 5.91 18.44 -8.26
CA GLY A 66 5.19 18.71 -9.51
C GLY A 66 4.76 17.46 -10.28
N GLY A 67 4.83 16.27 -9.68
CA GLY A 67 4.33 15.03 -10.26
C GLY A 67 2.82 14.89 -10.14
N HIS A 68 2.22 14.07 -11.01
CA HIS A 68 0.80 13.71 -10.96
C HIS A 68 0.65 12.21 -10.61
N PRO A 69 0.34 11.87 -9.34
CA PRO A 69 0.28 10.48 -8.92
C PRO A 69 -0.84 9.73 -9.65
N ASN A 70 -0.53 8.52 -10.15
CA ASN A 70 -1.50 7.65 -10.83
C ASN A 70 -1.78 6.40 -9.99
N LEU A 71 -3.02 6.30 -9.51
CA LEU A 71 -3.50 5.23 -8.64
C LEU A 71 -4.37 4.19 -9.38
N GLN A 72 -4.46 4.25 -10.72
CA GLN A 72 -5.33 3.36 -11.49
C GLN A 72 -4.78 1.92 -11.64
N LYS A 73 -3.49 1.71 -11.43
CA LYS A 73 -2.83 0.41 -11.59
C LYS A 73 -2.01 0.05 -10.37
N LEU A 74 -2.38 -1.06 -9.74
CA LEU A 74 -1.64 -1.70 -8.66
C LEU A 74 -0.81 -2.87 -9.18
N ASN A 75 0.11 -3.37 -8.36
CA ASN A 75 0.78 -4.63 -8.63
C ASN A 75 -0.18 -5.81 -8.36
N LEU A 76 0.22 -7.01 -8.79
CA LEU A 76 -0.55 -8.22 -8.51
C LEU A 76 -0.61 -8.46 -6.99
N LEU A 77 -1.83 -8.68 -6.48
CA LEU A 77 -2.04 -9.10 -5.10
C LEU A 77 -1.65 -10.57 -4.94
N ARG A 78 -0.97 -10.89 -3.83
CA ARG A 78 -0.62 -12.26 -3.44
C ARG A 78 -1.48 -12.68 -2.25
N ILE A 79 -2.68 -13.16 -2.55
CA ILE A 79 -3.66 -13.53 -1.54
C ILE A 79 -3.55 -15.02 -1.21
N GLY A 80 -2.93 -15.36 -0.08
CA GLY A 80 -2.78 -16.73 0.40
C GLY A 80 -4.13 -17.36 0.75
N GLN A 81 -4.32 -18.65 0.47
CA GLN A 81 -5.56 -19.38 0.81
C GLN A 81 -5.54 -20.02 2.19
N THR A 82 -4.35 -20.11 2.79
CA THR A 82 -4.04 -20.70 4.10
C THR A 82 -3.06 -19.79 4.83
N VAL A 83 -2.87 -20.03 6.13
CA VAL A 83 -1.85 -19.35 6.96
C VAL A 83 -0.48 -20.03 6.94
N GLN A 84 -0.36 -21.09 6.15
CA GLN A 84 0.85 -21.89 5.92
C GLN A 84 1.44 -21.52 4.55
#